data_AF-A0A958BHY4-F1
#
_entry.id   AF-A0A958BHY4-F1
#
_cell.length_a   1.000
_cell.length_b   1.000
_cell.length_c   1.000
_cell.angle_alpha   90.00
_cell.angle_beta   90.00
_cell.angle_gamma   90.00
#
_symmetry.space_group_name_H-M   'P 1'
#
loop_
_entity.id
_entity.type
_entity.pdbx_description
1 polymer ?
#
loop_
_entity_poly.entity_id
_entity_poly.type
_entity_poly.pdbx_seq_one_letter_code
_entity_poly.pdbx_strand_id
1 'polypeptide(L)'
;MQVDHLEEQRYHVTFLDATEFVDTYTRQIMRGELFLPGEQFPPAGKALSAVLLFPVNDDRLEIFGKVARLTAENPIGAHLTLDPLPDDVRSGLEAYLTEVLRGETPPVRFKTEEDDAVFNEMLLSDDTPVEEERAEVDKSILHQQHATGRAHQARSVYVQVKEMSIPEKIKLAMQGGKAARAVLIKDPQPLVHQYVLKNPRITNAEIDQISKMPTVSVEVIRQIATNKQWMNDPTIRWNIIRNPKTNTQLAVSYLRQLPPQKLKILAKSQNVKGAISSAAFKLLETKSGRKV
;
A
#
# COMPACT_ATOMS: atom_id res chain seq x y z
N MET A 1 -14.09 -21.90 5.65
CA MET A 1 -12.62 -21.88 5.64
C MET A 1 -12.18 -22.64 4.41
N GLN A 2 -11.49 -21.96 3.51
CA GLN A 2 -10.97 -22.52 2.27
C GLN A 2 -9.44 -22.49 2.33
N VAL A 3 -8.82 -23.56 1.84
CA VAL A 3 -7.37 -23.74 1.86
C VAL A 3 -6.90 -23.93 0.42
N ASP A 4 -6.01 -23.05 -0.02
CA ASP A 4 -5.38 -23.12 -1.33
C ASP A 4 -3.89 -23.47 -1.14
N HIS A 5 -3.40 -24.46 -1.87
CA HIS A 5 -2.00 -24.84 -1.84
C HIS A 5 -1.14 -23.83 -2.61
N LEU A 6 -0.03 -23.41 -2.01
CA LEU A 6 1.04 -22.65 -2.67
C LEU A 6 2.26 -23.55 -2.93
N GLU A 7 3.30 -22.98 -3.52
CA GLU A 7 4.59 -23.65 -3.67
C GLU A 7 5.26 -23.92 -2.30
N GLU A 8 6.10 -24.96 -2.24
CA GLU A 8 6.97 -25.28 -1.09
C GLU A 8 6.28 -25.56 0.26
N GLN A 9 5.15 -26.29 0.29
CA GLN A 9 4.44 -26.63 1.55
C GLN A 9 3.87 -25.41 2.29
N ARG A 10 3.61 -24.34 1.55
CA ARG A 10 2.90 -23.15 2.05
C ARG A 10 1.44 -23.24 1.64
N TYR A 11 0.53 -22.81 2.51
CA TYR A 11 -0.92 -22.90 2.26
C TYR A 11 -1.61 -21.58 2.60
N HIS A 12 -2.43 -21.06 1.70
CA HIS A 12 -3.29 -19.91 1.96
C HIS A 12 -4.57 -20.37 2.63
N VAL A 13 -4.90 -19.76 3.77
CA VAL A 13 -6.13 -20.04 4.52
C VAL A 13 -7.01 -18.81 4.48
N THR A 14 -8.16 -18.94 3.82
CA THR A 14 -9.19 -17.90 3.75
C THR A 14 -10.39 -18.26 4.63
N PHE A 15 -10.91 -17.25 5.34
CA PHE A 15 -12.10 -17.37 6.16
C PHE A 15 -13.28 -16.75 5.42
N LEU A 16 -14.45 -17.38 5.52
CA LEU A 16 -15.69 -16.92 4.88
C LEU A 16 -16.11 -15.55 5.42
N ASP A 17 -15.99 -15.37 6.74
CA ASP A 17 -16.33 -14.16 7.44
C ASP A 17 -15.51 -13.98 8.73
N ALA A 18 -15.70 -12.84 9.39
CA ALA A 18 -15.10 -12.54 10.68
C ALA A 18 -15.48 -13.55 11.77
N THR A 19 -16.71 -14.07 11.73
CA THR A 19 -17.24 -15.03 12.71
C THR A 19 -16.47 -16.34 12.65
N GLU A 20 -16.26 -16.88 11.44
CA GLU A 20 -15.51 -18.11 11.20
C GLU A 20 -14.03 -17.95 11.60
N PHE A 21 -13.44 -16.78 11.33
CA PHE A 21 -12.08 -16.47 11.78
C PHE A 21 -11.96 -16.47 13.31
N VAL A 22 -12.86 -15.76 14.00
CA VAL A 22 -12.88 -15.69 15.47
C VAL A 22 -13.05 -17.08 16.08
N ASP A 23 -13.95 -17.89 15.52
CA ASP A 23 -14.21 -19.26 16.01
C ASP A 23 -12.99 -20.16 15.83
N THR A 24 -12.38 -20.12 14.63
CA THR A 24 -11.17 -20.91 14.33
C THR A 24 -10.00 -20.49 15.21
N TYR A 25 -9.81 -19.19 15.40
CA TYR A 25 -8.74 -18.68 16.24
C TYR A 25 -8.90 -19.13 17.70
N THR A 26 -10.08 -18.95 18.28
CA THR A 26 -10.34 -19.23 19.69
C THR A 26 -10.35 -20.73 19.99
N ARG A 27 -10.87 -21.55 19.07
CA ARG A 27 -11.02 -23.01 19.29
C ARG A 27 -9.79 -23.80 18.88
N GLN A 28 -9.03 -23.32 17.90
CA GLN A 28 -7.93 -24.08 17.30
C GLN A 28 -6.60 -23.36 17.54
N ILE A 29 -6.41 -22.17 16.96
CA ILE A 29 -5.09 -21.51 16.93
C ILE A 29 -4.57 -21.21 18.34
N MET A 30 -5.43 -20.73 19.25
CA MET A 30 -5.04 -20.50 20.65
C MET A 30 -4.65 -21.78 21.42
N ARG A 31 -5.12 -22.94 20.96
CA ARG A 31 -4.77 -24.25 21.53
C ARG A 31 -3.51 -24.85 20.90
N GLY A 32 -2.91 -24.16 19.93
CA GLY A 32 -1.77 -24.68 19.16
C GLY A 32 -2.17 -25.74 18.15
N GLU A 33 -3.44 -25.80 17.77
CA GLU A 33 -3.95 -26.75 16.78
C GLU A 33 -4.56 -25.98 15.60
N LEU A 34 -4.52 -26.54 14.40
CA LEU A 34 -5.27 -26.00 13.26
C LEU A 34 -5.68 -27.14 12.34
N PHE A 35 -6.97 -27.22 12.06
CA PHE A 35 -7.48 -28.11 11.02
C PHE A 35 -7.52 -27.36 9.70
N LEU A 36 -6.91 -27.92 8.65
CA LEU A 36 -6.98 -27.40 7.29
C LEU A 36 -7.82 -28.35 6.42
N PRO A 37 -9.02 -27.96 5.97
CA PRO A 37 -9.81 -28.75 5.04
C PRO A 37 -9.15 -28.71 3.66
N GLY A 38 -9.07 -29.86 2.99
CA GLY A 38 -8.48 -29.95 1.66
C GLY A 38 -7.74 -31.26 1.42
N GLU A 39 -7.12 -31.34 0.25
CA GLU A 39 -6.32 -32.47 -0.19
C GLU A 39 -4.87 -31.99 -0.40
N GLN A 40 -3.93 -32.91 -0.65
CA GLN A 40 -2.54 -32.58 -1.00
C GLN A 40 -1.73 -31.93 0.15
N PHE A 41 -1.92 -32.42 1.37
CA PHE A 41 -1.05 -32.09 2.51
C PHE A 41 0.15 -33.03 2.61
N PRO A 42 1.28 -32.57 3.15
CA PRO A 42 2.42 -33.44 3.37
C PRO A 42 2.10 -34.52 4.41
N PRO A 43 2.83 -35.65 4.40
CA PRO A 43 2.59 -36.74 5.35
C PRO A 43 2.84 -36.31 6.80
N ALA A 44 2.24 -37.04 7.73
CA ALA A 44 2.37 -36.77 9.17
C ALA A 44 3.85 -36.62 9.60
N GLY A 45 4.12 -35.61 10.43
CA GLY A 45 5.44 -35.25 10.92
C GLY A 45 6.19 -34.21 10.08
N LYS A 46 5.72 -33.87 8.87
CA LYS A 46 6.32 -32.81 8.05
C LYS A 46 5.86 -31.42 8.48
N ALA A 47 6.78 -30.46 8.42
CA ALA A 47 6.49 -29.05 8.66
C ALA A 47 5.83 -28.43 7.42
N LEU A 48 4.95 -27.47 7.67
CA LEU A 48 4.30 -26.63 6.68
C LEU A 48 4.09 -25.23 7.25
N SER A 49 3.86 -24.24 6.39
CA SER A 49 3.39 -22.92 6.82
C SER A 49 1.99 -22.64 6.29
N ALA A 50 1.18 -22.00 7.12
CA ALA A 50 -0.17 -21.57 6.76
C ALA A 50 -0.23 -20.04 6.85
N VAL A 51 -0.59 -19.39 5.75
CA VAL A 51 -0.80 -17.94 5.67
C VAL A 51 -2.27 -17.66 5.89
N LEU A 52 -2.60 -17.14 7.06
CA LEU A 52 -3.95 -16.74 7.44
C LEU A 52 -4.26 -15.37 6.81
N LEU A 53 -5.28 -15.33 5.96
CA LEU A 53 -5.79 -14.11 5.36
C LEU A 53 -6.95 -13.58 6.20
N PHE A 54 -6.77 -12.42 6.81
CA PHE A 54 -7.78 -11.85 7.70
C PHE A 54 -9.01 -11.36 6.90
N PRO A 55 -10.25 -11.59 7.38
CA PRO A 55 -11.46 -11.30 6.60
C PRO A 55 -11.87 -9.82 6.58
N VAL A 56 -11.42 -9.01 7.54
CA VAL A 56 -11.85 -7.60 7.72
C VAL A 56 -10.86 -6.58 7.15
N ASN A 57 -9.59 -6.95 6.98
CA ASN A 57 -8.53 -6.07 6.50
C ASN A 57 -7.53 -6.86 5.64
N ASP A 58 -6.59 -6.16 5.00
CA ASP A 58 -5.54 -6.79 4.17
C ASP A 58 -4.38 -7.39 5.01
N ASP A 59 -4.59 -7.69 6.29
CA ASP A 59 -3.55 -8.35 7.10
C ASP A 59 -3.34 -9.79 6.63
N ARG A 60 -2.10 -10.25 6.78
CA ARG A 60 -1.73 -11.65 6.56
C ARG A 60 -0.81 -12.09 7.68
N LEU A 61 -1.06 -13.27 8.22
CA LEU A 61 -0.21 -13.86 9.24
C LEU A 61 0.24 -15.24 8.81
N GLU A 62 1.55 -15.41 8.62
CA GLU A 62 2.14 -16.72 8.41
C GLU A 62 2.37 -17.39 9.77
N ILE A 63 1.81 -18.60 9.92
CA ILE A 63 1.98 -19.46 11.08
C ILE A 63 2.67 -20.74 10.64
N PHE A 64 3.56 -21.26 11.47
CA PHE A 64 4.31 -22.47 11.20
C PHE A 64 3.77 -23.62 12.06
N GLY A 65 3.79 -24.83 11.50
CA GLY A 65 3.33 -26.01 12.21
C GLY A 65 3.73 -27.31 11.54
N LYS A 66 3.41 -28.43 12.19
CA LYS A 66 3.65 -29.79 11.68
C LYS A 66 2.35 -30.53 11.50
N VAL A 67 2.27 -31.37 10.46
CA VAL A 67 1.11 -32.24 10.25
C VAL A 67 1.08 -33.30 11.34
N ALA A 68 0.08 -33.24 12.23
CA ALA A 68 -0.14 -34.23 13.27
C ALA A 68 -0.74 -35.50 12.68
N ARG A 69 -1.79 -35.34 11.86
CA ARG A 69 -2.47 -36.45 11.17
C ARG A 69 -3.30 -35.96 9.98
N LEU A 70 -3.49 -36.84 9.01
CA LEU A 70 -4.41 -36.62 7.88
C LEU A 70 -5.73 -37.33 8.17
N THR A 71 -6.85 -36.67 7.90
CA THR A 71 -8.20 -37.19 8.07
C THR A 71 -8.82 -37.39 6.69
N ALA A 72 -9.22 -38.62 6.39
CA ALA A 72 -9.96 -38.97 5.17
C ALA A 72 -11.48 -39.01 5.36
N GLU A 73 -11.96 -38.71 6.57
CA GLU A 73 -13.38 -38.59 6.91
C GLU A 73 -13.88 -37.17 6.64
N ASN A 74 -15.11 -37.02 6.15
CA ASN A 74 -15.66 -35.72 5.76
C ASN A 74 -15.84 -34.78 6.98
N PRO A 75 -15.20 -33.58 7.03
CA PRO A 75 -14.38 -32.98 5.97
C PRO A 75 -12.94 -33.53 5.91
N ILE A 76 -12.52 -33.93 4.69
CA ILE A 76 -11.15 -34.37 4.40
C ILE A 76 -10.19 -33.21 4.68
N GLY A 77 -9.08 -33.48 5.37
CA GLY A 77 -8.13 -32.43 5.72
C GLY A 77 -6.95 -32.88 6.56
N ALA A 78 -6.11 -31.92 6.95
CA ALA A 78 -4.96 -32.14 7.82
C ALA A 78 -5.16 -31.47 9.19
N HIS A 79 -4.86 -32.20 10.26
CA HIS A 79 -4.69 -31.62 11.58
C HIS A 79 -3.23 -31.22 11.78
N LEU A 80 -3.01 -29.96 12.13
CA LEU A 80 -1.70 -29.38 12.37
C LEU A 80 -1.51 -29.13 13.86
N THR A 81 -0.28 -29.37 14.31
CA THR A 81 0.23 -28.83 15.57
C THR A 81 1.04 -27.59 15.23
N LEU A 82 0.59 -26.42 15.69
CA LEU A 82 1.24 -25.14 15.45
C LEU A 82 2.40 -24.93 16.41
N ASP A 83 3.43 -24.24 15.94
CA ASP A 83 4.49 -23.75 16.80
C ASP A 83 3.95 -22.63 17.69
N PRO A 84 4.51 -22.43 18.91
CA PRO A 84 4.06 -21.37 19.81
C PRO A 84 4.16 -19.99 19.14
N LEU A 85 3.03 -19.31 19.02
CA LEU A 85 3.01 -17.96 18.47
C LEU A 85 3.78 -16.98 19.37
N PRO A 86 4.64 -16.12 18.80
CA PRO A 86 5.29 -15.02 19.50
C PRO A 86 4.29 -14.12 20.27
N ASP A 87 4.70 -13.57 21.42
CA ASP A 87 3.81 -12.80 22.30
C ASP A 87 3.31 -11.49 21.66
N ASP A 88 4.10 -10.89 20.79
CA ASP A 88 3.74 -9.75 19.95
C ASP A 88 2.65 -10.11 18.93
N VAL A 89 2.78 -11.28 18.29
CA VAL A 89 1.80 -11.82 17.34
C VAL A 89 0.48 -12.12 18.05
N ARG A 90 0.53 -12.74 19.23
CA ARG A 90 -0.64 -13.03 20.06
C ARG A 90 -1.37 -11.74 20.49
N SER A 91 -0.61 -10.76 20.96
CA SER A 91 -1.16 -9.45 21.37
C SER A 91 -1.82 -8.71 20.20
N GLY A 92 -1.22 -8.76 19.01
CA GLY A 92 -1.80 -8.15 17.81
C GLY A 92 -3.09 -8.84 17.35
N LEU A 93 -3.17 -10.17 17.49
CA LEU A 93 -4.34 -10.96 17.16
C LEU A 93 -5.50 -10.67 18.12
N GLU A 94 -5.22 -10.58 19.42
CA GLU A 94 -6.21 -10.19 20.43
C GLU A 94 -6.75 -8.77 20.20
N ALA A 95 -5.88 -7.82 19.85
CA ALA A 95 -6.28 -6.47 19.49
C ALA A 95 -7.17 -6.45 18.23
N TYR A 96 -6.78 -7.23 17.21
CA TYR A 96 -7.56 -7.40 15.99
C TYR A 96 -8.97 -7.95 16.30
N LEU A 97 -9.06 -9.04 17.05
CA LEU A 97 -10.33 -9.67 17.40
C LEU A 97 -11.22 -8.73 18.21
N THR A 98 -10.64 -7.98 19.15
CA THR A 98 -11.38 -7.00 19.96
C THR A 98 -12.02 -5.92 19.10
N GLU A 99 -11.30 -5.41 18.10
CA GLU A 99 -11.80 -4.38 17.18
C GLU A 99 -12.85 -4.93 16.22
N VAL A 100 -12.64 -6.14 15.70
CA VAL A 100 -13.63 -6.84 14.86
C VAL A 100 -14.92 -7.10 15.62
N LEU A 101 -14.85 -7.56 16.87
CA LEU A 101 -16.03 -7.77 17.72
C LEU A 101 -16.76 -6.46 18.07
N ARG A 102 -16.05 -5.33 18.05
CA ARG A 102 -16.63 -3.98 18.20
C ARG A 102 -17.25 -3.42 16.91
N GLY A 103 -17.11 -4.13 15.78
CA GLY A 103 -17.55 -3.66 14.46
C GLY A 103 -16.67 -2.56 13.86
N GLU A 104 -15.46 -2.38 14.39
CA GLU A 104 -14.46 -1.44 13.87
C GLU A 104 -13.61 -2.13 12.79
N THR A 105 -13.01 -1.35 11.87
CA THR A 105 -12.06 -1.86 10.88
C THR A 105 -10.64 -1.81 11.47
N PRO A 106 -10.00 -2.95 11.80
CA PRO A 106 -8.68 -2.97 12.41
C PRO A 106 -7.59 -2.43 11.46
N PRO A 107 -6.62 -1.64 11.94
CA PRO A 107 -5.46 -1.26 11.14
C PRO A 107 -4.62 -2.49 10.79
N VAL A 108 -3.92 -2.43 9.66
CA VAL A 108 -2.99 -3.49 9.22
C VAL A 108 -1.82 -3.58 10.20
N ARG A 109 -1.64 -4.73 10.84
CA ARG A 109 -0.62 -5.02 11.87
C ARG A 109 0.40 -6.07 11.45
N PHE A 110 0.02 -7.00 10.57
CA PHE A 110 0.84 -8.16 10.24
C PHE A 110 1.26 -8.06 8.77
N LYS A 111 2.54 -7.77 8.55
CA LYS A 111 3.21 -7.79 7.25
C LYS A 111 4.43 -8.71 7.35
N THR A 112 4.53 -9.70 6.47
CA THR A 112 5.64 -10.68 6.40
C THR A 112 6.63 -10.40 5.25
N GLU A 113 7.78 -11.06 5.30
CA GLU A 113 9.02 -10.86 4.51
C GLU A 113 8.87 -10.90 2.97
N GLU A 114 7.73 -11.34 2.41
CA GLU A 114 7.48 -11.32 0.96
C GLU A 114 7.13 -9.93 0.41
N ASP A 115 6.77 -8.98 1.28
CA ASP A 115 6.60 -7.57 0.88
C ASP A 115 7.93 -6.95 0.38
N ASP A 116 9.09 -7.53 0.73
CA ASP A 116 10.43 -7.09 0.28
C ASP A 116 10.90 -7.80 -1.00
N ALA A 117 10.51 -9.06 -1.24
CA ALA A 117 10.94 -9.82 -2.43
C ALA A 117 10.27 -9.30 -3.71
N VAL A 118 8.96 -8.99 -3.65
CA VAL A 118 8.23 -8.35 -4.77
C VAL A 118 8.76 -6.94 -5.04
N PHE A 119 9.30 -6.27 -4.00
CA PHE A 119 9.93 -4.96 -4.16
C PHE A 119 11.33 -5.06 -4.78
N ASN A 120 12.12 -6.09 -4.45
CA ASN A 120 13.46 -6.32 -4.98
C ASN A 120 13.47 -6.90 -6.40
N GLU A 121 12.55 -7.81 -6.72
CA GLU A 121 12.44 -8.40 -8.07
C GLU A 121 11.91 -7.38 -9.09
N MET A 122 11.08 -6.43 -8.64
CA MET A 122 10.61 -5.29 -9.44
C MET A 122 11.68 -4.19 -9.65
N LEU A 123 12.79 -4.22 -8.89
CA LEU A 123 13.91 -3.27 -8.98
C LEU A 123 15.09 -3.78 -9.83
N LEU A 124 15.13 -5.07 -10.18
CA LEU A 124 16.27 -5.69 -10.87
C LEU A 124 15.99 -6.16 -12.31
N SER A 125 14.73 -6.18 -12.76
CA SER A 125 14.41 -6.38 -14.18
C SER A 125 14.38 -5.03 -14.92
N ASP A 126 15.52 -4.37 -14.96
CA ASP A 126 15.77 -3.25 -15.88
C ASP A 126 16.12 -3.84 -17.25
N ASP A 127 15.11 -4.41 -17.93
CA ASP A 127 15.18 -4.75 -19.35
C ASP A 127 13.94 -4.18 -20.01
N THR A 128 14.12 -3.03 -20.67
CA THR A 128 13.14 -2.44 -21.57
C THR A 128 12.98 -3.31 -22.82
N PRO A 129 11.78 -3.81 -23.17
CA PRO A 129 11.53 -4.34 -24.50
C PRO A 129 10.75 -3.34 -25.34
N VAL A 130 11.18 -3.30 -26.60
CA VAL A 130 10.89 -2.36 -27.68
C VAL A 130 9.47 -2.56 -28.24
N GLU A 131 8.95 -1.51 -28.87
CA GLU A 131 7.58 -1.17 -29.26
C GLU A 131 6.76 -2.12 -30.18
N GLU A 132 7.10 -3.40 -30.40
CA GLU A 132 6.53 -4.13 -31.56
C GLU A 132 5.39 -5.15 -31.32
N GLU A 133 5.03 -5.56 -30.11
CA GLU A 133 3.94 -6.56 -29.89
C GLU A 133 2.55 -5.98 -29.61
N ARG A 134 2.26 -4.75 -30.08
CA ARG A 134 0.94 -4.10 -29.89
C ARG A 134 -0.14 -4.55 -30.88
N ALA A 135 0.16 -5.37 -31.88
CA ALA A 135 -0.71 -5.51 -33.06
C ALA A 135 -1.55 -6.78 -33.18
N GLU A 136 -1.34 -7.84 -32.38
CA GLU A 136 -2.01 -9.14 -32.63
C GLU A 136 -3.02 -9.63 -31.59
N VAL A 137 -3.19 -8.93 -30.46
CA VAL A 137 -4.17 -9.34 -29.43
C VAL A 137 -5.59 -8.78 -29.68
N ASP A 138 -5.73 -7.86 -30.63
CA ASP A 138 -6.94 -7.03 -30.82
C ASP A 138 -8.12 -7.71 -31.56
N LYS A 139 -8.06 -9.03 -31.83
CA LYS A 139 -9.11 -9.74 -32.60
C LYS A 139 -9.79 -10.93 -31.91
N SER A 140 -9.37 -11.34 -30.70
CA SER A 140 -10.00 -12.47 -30.00
C SER A 140 -10.89 -12.08 -28.80
N ILE A 141 -10.88 -10.82 -28.36
CA ILE A 141 -11.59 -10.38 -27.13
C ILE A 141 -13.03 -9.89 -27.41
N LEU A 142 -13.52 -9.99 -28.65
CA LEU A 142 -14.85 -9.47 -29.02
C LEU A 142 -16.03 -10.44 -28.78
N HIS A 143 -15.85 -11.56 -28.07
CA HIS A 143 -16.95 -12.46 -27.74
C HIS A 143 -16.86 -12.98 -26.30
N GLN A 144 -17.40 -12.21 -25.36
CA GLN A 144 -18.41 -12.66 -24.39
C GLN A 144 -18.69 -11.51 -23.41
N GLN A 145 -19.66 -10.70 -23.81
CA GLN A 145 -20.28 -9.71 -22.95
C GLN A 145 -21.40 -10.36 -22.13
N HIS A 146 -21.37 -10.07 -20.83
CA HIS A 146 -22.47 -10.09 -19.85
C HIS A 146 -23.07 -11.43 -19.42
N ALA A 147 -22.60 -11.96 -18.28
CA ALA A 147 -23.45 -12.29 -17.12
C ALA A 147 -22.61 -12.87 -15.97
N THR A 148 -22.47 -12.11 -14.87
CA THR A 148 -22.74 -12.52 -13.47
C THR A 148 -22.01 -11.57 -12.51
N GLY A 149 -22.79 -10.71 -11.86
CA GLY A 149 -22.33 -9.98 -10.70
C GLY A 149 -22.03 -10.94 -9.54
N ARG A 150 -21.05 -10.55 -8.71
CA ARG A 150 -20.58 -11.19 -7.45
C ARG A 150 -19.30 -12.04 -7.49
N ALA A 151 -18.49 -11.99 -8.55
CA ALA A 151 -17.20 -12.70 -8.61
C ALA A 151 -15.97 -11.78 -8.88
N HIS A 152 -16.01 -10.53 -8.40
CA HIS A 152 -14.92 -9.54 -8.55
C HIS A 152 -14.21 -9.23 -7.21
N GLN A 153 -14.24 -10.14 -6.25
CA GLN A 153 -13.59 -9.91 -4.96
C GLN A 153 -12.06 -10.11 -5.08
N ALA A 154 -11.36 -8.99 -4.89
CA ALA A 154 -9.94 -8.85 -4.61
C ALA A 154 -8.91 -9.12 -5.72
N ARG A 155 -9.13 -8.63 -6.95
CA ARG A 155 -7.94 -8.15 -7.71
C ARG A 155 -7.42 -6.94 -6.96
N SER A 156 -6.15 -6.97 -6.52
CA SER A 156 -5.49 -5.81 -5.92
C SER A 156 -5.75 -4.58 -6.79
N VAL A 157 -6.13 -3.46 -6.16
CA VAL A 157 -6.41 -2.19 -6.86
C VAL A 157 -5.26 -1.82 -7.80
N TYR A 158 -4.04 -2.25 -7.47
CA TYR A 158 -2.87 -2.14 -8.33
C TYR A 158 -3.02 -2.88 -9.67
N VAL A 159 -3.41 -4.16 -9.63
CA VAL A 159 -3.61 -5.00 -10.82
C VAL A 159 -4.75 -4.44 -11.68
N GLN A 160 -5.86 -4.05 -11.03
CA GLN A 160 -6.99 -3.43 -11.72
C GLN A 160 -6.58 -2.14 -12.43
N VAL A 161 -5.80 -1.28 -11.78
CA VAL A 161 -5.31 -0.04 -12.39
C VAL A 161 -4.35 -0.33 -13.55
N LYS A 162 -3.52 -1.38 -13.48
CA LYS A 162 -2.59 -1.72 -14.57
C LYS A 162 -3.32 -2.13 -15.85
N GLU A 163 -4.45 -2.83 -15.72
CA GLU A 163 -5.28 -3.31 -16.85
C GLU A 163 -6.22 -2.23 -17.41
N MET A 164 -6.47 -1.14 -16.68
CA MET A 164 -7.41 -0.08 -17.08
C MET A 164 -6.86 0.83 -18.19
N SER A 165 -7.77 1.25 -19.06
CA SER A 165 -7.51 2.32 -20.03
C SER A 165 -7.37 3.68 -19.33
N ILE A 166 -6.72 4.66 -20.00
CA ILE A 166 -6.54 6.01 -19.44
C ILE A 166 -7.87 6.66 -19.01
N PRO A 167 -8.98 6.60 -19.78
CA PRO A 167 -10.26 7.15 -19.36
C PRO A 167 -10.84 6.46 -18.10
N GLU A 168 -10.66 5.15 -17.97
CA GLU A 168 -11.10 4.40 -16.79
C GLU A 168 -10.28 4.75 -15.56
N LYS A 169 -8.96 4.90 -15.72
CA LYS A 169 -8.06 5.41 -14.67
C LYS A 169 -8.48 6.81 -14.21
N ILE A 170 -8.87 7.69 -15.13
CA ILE A 170 -9.38 9.03 -14.79
C ILE A 170 -10.68 8.95 -14.00
N LYS A 171 -11.62 8.09 -14.43
CA LYS A 171 -12.89 7.88 -13.72
C LYS A 171 -12.64 7.34 -12.31
N LEU A 172 -11.75 6.35 -12.18
CA LEU A 172 -11.35 5.78 -10.91
C LEU A 172 -10.60 6.80 -10.04
N ALA A 173 -9.77 7.68 -10.63
CA ALA A 173 -9.10 8.76 -9.90
C ALA A 173 -10.10 9.73 -9.27
N MET A 174 -11.21 10.02 -9.95
CA MET A 174 -12.23 10.96 -9.48
C MET A 174 -13.23 10.33 -8.49
N GLN A 175 -13.57 9.05 -8.66
CA GLN A 175 -14.63 8.38 -7.88
C GLN A 175 -14.10 7.38 -6.84
N GLY A 176 -12.87 6.91 -7.01
CA GLY A 176 -12.24 5.86 -6.22
C GLY A 176 -11.90 6.27 -4.79
N GLY A 177 -11.73 5.25 -3.95
CA GLY A 177 -11.33 5.39 -2.55
C GLY A 177 -9.83 5.70 -2.38
N LYS A 178 -9.39 5.74 -1.11
CA LYS A 178 -8.00 6.05 -0.73
C LYS A 178 -6.98 5.12 -1.41
N ALA A 179 -7.26 3.81 -1.47
CA ALA A 179 -6.38 2.82 -2.08
C ALA A 179 -6.15 3.08 -3.59
N ALA A 180 -7.23 3.38 -4.32
CA ALA A 180 -7.14 3.72 -5.75
C ALA A 180 -6.31 4.98 -6.00
N ARG A 181 -6.50 6.03 -5.20
CA ARG A 181 -5.70 7.26 -5.32
C ARG A 181 -4.23 7.04 -5.02
N ALA A 182 -3.91 6.22 -4.02
CA ALA A 182 -2.53 5.89 -3.65
C ALA A 182 -1.77 5.15 -4.76
N VAL A 183 -2.49 4.32 -5.54
CA VAL A 183 -1.93 3.66 -6.74
C VAL A 183 -1.82 4.67 -7.89
N LEU A 184 -2.91 5.39 -8.19
CA LEU A 184 -3.00 6.27 -9.36
C LEU A 184 -2.05 7.47 -9.31
N ILE A 185 -1.63 7.93 -8.12
CA ILE A 185 -0.63 9.01 -8.01
C ILE A 185 0.79 8.58 -8.44
N LYS A 186 1.04 7.27 -8.52
CA LYS A 186 2.30 6.68 -9.00
C LYS A 186 2.20 6.22 -10.46
N ASP A 187 1.05 6.42 -11.11
CA ASP A 187 0.85 6.01 -12.51
C ASP A 187 1.85 6.70 -13.44
N PRO A 188 2.34 6.07 -14.52
CA PRO A 188 3.26 6.71 -15.45
C PRO A 188 2.64 7.92 -16.17
N GLN A 189 1.31 7.99 -16.33
CA GLN A 189 0.64 9.06 -17.06
C GLN A 189 0.39 10.30 -16.17
N PRO A 190 1.04 11.45 -16.46
CA PRO A 190 0.86 12.67 -15.66
C PRO A 190 -0.57 13.21 -15.66
N LEU A 191 -1.34 12.90 -16.72
CA LEU A 191 -2.73 13.30 -16.85
C LEU A 191 -3.58 12.73 -15.71
N VAL A 192 -3.39 11.44 -15.36
CA VAL A 192 -4.13 10.75 -14.30
C VAL A 192 -3.92 11.43 -12.94
N HIS A 193 -2.69 11.88 -12.66
CA HIS A 193 -2.36 12.52 -11.38
C HIS A 193 -3.17 13.81 -11.15
N GLN A 194 -3.46 14.57 -12.20
CA GLN A 194 -4.27 15.79 -12.09
C GLN A 194 -5.70 15.48 -11.64
N TYR A 195 -6.25 14.36 -12.09
CA TYR A 195 -7.59 13.92 -11.69
C TYR A 195 -7.63 13.35 -10.28
N VAL A 196 -6.53 12.74 -9.82
CA VAL A 196 -6.39 12.32 -8.41
C VAL A 196 -6.49 13.53 -7.48
N LEU A 197 -5.81 14.63 -7.81
CA LEU A 197 -5.86 15.86 -7.01
C LEU A 197 -7.22 16.57 -7.04
N LYS A 198 -8.02 16.35 -8.10
CA LYS A 198 -9.38 16.90 -8.24
C LYS A 198 -10.45 16.06 -7.54
N ASN A 199 -10.08 14.93 -6.93
CA ASN A 199 -11.03 14.09 -6.22
C ASN A 199 -11.59 14.82 -4.98
N PRO A 200 -12.92 14.92 -4.80
CA PRO A 200 -13.52 15.64 -3.67
C PRO A 200 -13.24 15.00 -2.31
N ARG A 201 -12.81 13.73 -2.28
CA ARG A 201 -12.49 12.96 -1.07
C ARG A 201 -10.99 12.97 -0.73
N ILE A 202 -10.19 13.79 -1.40
CA ILE A 202 -8.77 13.91 -1.09
C ILE A 202 -8.58 14.64 0.25
N THR A 203 -7.76 14.07 1.12
CA THR A 203 -7.51 14.61 2.46
C THR A 203 -6.16 15.34 2.54
N ASN A 204 -6.02 16.28 3.48
CA ASN A 204 -4.74 16.97 3.71
C ASN A 204 -3.59 16.00 4.06
N ALA A 205 -3.90 14.90 4.76
CA ALA A 205 -2.93 13.86 5.07
C ALA A 205 -2.39 13.17 3.80
N GLU A 206 -3.24 12.95 2.81
CA GLU A 206 -2.80 12.43 1.50
C GLU A 206 -1.92 13.45 0.78
N ILE A 207 -2.29 14.73 0.78
CA ILE A 207 -1.48 15.79 0.16
C ILE A 207 -0.09 15.90 0.82
N ASP A 208 -0.01 15.77 2.16
CA ASP A 208 1.28 15.73 2.87
C ASP A 208 2.16 14.58 2.37
N GLN A 209 1.60 13.37 2.23
CA GLN A 209 2.34 12.22 1.69
C GLN A 209 2.79 12.47 0.24
N ILE A 210 1.91 12.96 -0.62
CA ILE A 210 2.21 13.25 -2.03
C ILE A 210 3.30 14.31 -2.15
N SER A 211 3.29 15.35 -1.31
CA SER A 211 4.27 16.44 -1.34
C SER A 211 5.71 15.99 -1.01
N LYS A 212 5.86 14.89 -0.25
CA LYS A 212 7.16 14.31 0.12
C LYS A 212 7.75 13.44 -0.97
N MET A 213 6.94 12.93 -1.90
CA MET A 213 7.37 11.96 -2.90
C MET A 213 8.20 12.63 -4.01
N PRO A 214 9.43 12.16 -4.29
CA PRO A 214 10.23 12.67 -5.40
C PRO A 214 9.78 12.14 -6.76
N THR A 215 9.02 11.05 -6.80
CA THR A 215 8.56 10.39 -8.02
C THR A 215 7.38 11.11 -8.69
N VAL A 216 6.63 11.91 -7.93
CA VAL A 216 5.45 12.65 -8.40
C VAL A 216 5.77 13.61 -9.55
N SER A 217 4.84 13.84 -10.47
CA SER A 217 5.04 14.75 -11.61
C SER A 217 5.19 16.22 -11.19
N VAL A 218 5.96 17.01 -11.95
CA VAL A 218 6.15 18.46 -11.76
C VAL A 218 4.81 19.20 -11.73
N GLU A 219 3.85 18.75 -12.54
CA GLU A 219 2.52 19.35 -12.62
C GLU A 219 1.74 19.23 -11.32
N VAL A 220 1.81 18.08 -10.67
CA VAL A 220 1.14 17.80 -9.40
C VAL A 220 1.69 18.71 -8.30
N ILE A 221 3.02 18.83 -8.24
CA ILE A 221 3.70 19.72 -7.30
C ILE A 221 3.28 21.17 -7.53
N ARG A 222 3.16 21.60 -8.80
CA ARG A 222 2.68 22.94 -9.15
C ARG A 222 1.23 23.17 -8.71
N GLN A 223 0.35 22.19 -8.92
CA GLN A 223 -1.05 22.27 -8.48
C GLN A 223 -1.15 22.35 -6.96
N ILE A 224 -0.36 21.56 -6.25
CA ILE A 224 -0.31 21.61 -4.78
C ILE A 224 0.17 22.99 -4.30
N ALA A 225 1.26 23.49 -4.90
CA ALA A 225 1.81 24.80 -4.56
C ALA A 225 0.84 25.96 -4.85
N THR A 226 0.03 25.87 -5.91
CA THR A 226 -0.91 26.94 -6.28
C THR A 226 -2.14 26.97 -5.37
N ASN A 227 -2.49 25.84 -4.74
CA ASN A 227 -3.64 25.76 -3.84
C ASN A 227 -3.34 26.37 -2.46
N LYS A 228 -3.96 27.52 -2.17
CA LYS A 228 -3.78 28.24 -0.90
C LYS A 228 -4.23 27.43 0.32
N GLN A 229 -5.24 26.56 0.19
CA GLN A 229 -5.75 25.77 1.31
C GLN A 229 -4.70 24.76 1.79
N TRP A 230 -4.06 24.04 0.87
CA TRP A 230 -3.01 23.08 1.20
C TRP A 230 -1.72 23.77 1.63
N MET A 231 -1.36 24.88 0.99
CA MET A 231 -0.17 25.66 1.35
C MET A 231 -0.27 26.42 2.67
N ASN A 232 -1.45 26.50 3.28
CA ASN A 232 -1.62 27.02 4.64
C ASN A 232 -0.96 26.10 5.68
N ASP A 233 -0.92 24.78 5.42
CA ASP A 233 -0.25 23.83 6.30
C ASP A 233 1.28 24.03 6.23
N PRO A 234 1.96 24.31 7.36
CA PRO A 234 3.40 24.50 7.41
C PRO A 234 4.20 23.25 7.00
N THR A 235 3.62 22.05 7.18
CA THR A 235 4.25 20.77 6.83
C THR A 235 4.28 20.56 5.32
N ILE A 236 3.13 20.76 4.67
CA ILE A 236 3.01 20.67 3.21
C ILE A 236 3.92 21.71 2.56
N ARG A 237 3.91 22.95 3.06
CA ARG A 237 4.79 24.02 2.57
C ARG A 237 6.27 23.65 2.67
N TRP A 238 6.67 23.06 3.80
CA TRP A 238 8.04 22.61 4.01
C TRP A 238 8.45 21.51 3.03
N ASN A 239 7.58 20.53 2.80
CA ASN A 239 7.85 19.41 1.89
C ASN A 239 7.99 19.90 0.44
N ILE A 240 7.10 20.79 0.00
CA ILE A 240 7.15 21.37 -1.35
C ILE A 240 8.46 22.13 -1.58
N ILE A 241 8.94 22.93 -0.62
CA ILE A 241 10.21 23.65 -0.78
C ILE A 241 11.41 22.71 -0.91
N ARG A 242 11.35 21.54 -0.26
CA ARG A 242 12.42 20.52 -0.30
C ARG A 242 12.35 19.59 -1.50
N ASN A 243 11.24 19.53 -2.21
CA ASN A 243 11.06 18.58 -3.30
C ASN A 243 11.90 18.98 -4.53
N PRO A 244 12.69 18.06 -5.12
CA PRO A 244 13.57 18.37 -6.26
C PRO A 244 12.82 18.85 -7.50
N LYS A 245 11.55 18.43 -7.66
CA LYS A 245 10.71 18.79 -8.82
C LYS A 245 10.01 20.13 -8.66
N THR A 246 10.14 20.79 -7.51
CA THR A 246 9.57 22.12 -7.29
C THR A 246 10.27 23.18 -8.14
N ASN A 247 9.48 24.07 -8.73
CA ASN A 247 9.97 25.24 -9.43
C ASN A 247 10.66 26.19 -8.43
N THR A 248 11.90 26.59 -8.73
CA THR A 248 12.72 27.46 -7.88
C THR A 248 12.01 28.77 -7.52
N GLN A 249 11.33 29.40 -8.47
CA GLN A 249 10.61 30.66 -8.27
C GLN A 249 9.47 30.50 -7.26
N LEU A 250 8.71 29.40 -7.34
CA LEU A 250 7.66 29.09 -6.36
C LEU A 250 8.27 28.80 -4.99
N ALA A 251 9.32 28.00 -4.91
CA ALA A 251 9.96 27.69 -3.63
C ALA A 251 10.44 28.96 -2.90
N VAL A 252 11.09 29.89 -3.63
CA VAL A 252 11.62 31.15 -3.06
C VAL A 252 10.50 32.06 -2.54
N SER A 253 9.32 32.07 -3.18
CA SER A 253 8.19 32.88 -2.71
C SER A 253 7.71 32.42 -1.33
N TYR A 254 7.68 31.10 -1.08
CA TYR A 254 7.26 30.52 0.19
C TYR A 254 8.32 30.58 1.30
N LEU A 255 9.61 30.76 0.97
CA LEU A 255 10.68 30.91 1.97
C LEU A 255 10.40 32.05 2.96
N ARG A 256 9.79 33.16 2.50
CA ARG A 256 9.48 34.31 3.36
C ARG A 256 8.53 33.95 4.51
N GLN A 257 7.64 32.98 4.26
CA GLN A 257 6.62 32.51 5.21
C GLN A 257 7.16 31.45 6.19
N LEU A 258 8.42 31.02 6.06
CA LEU A 258 9.02 30.05 6.97
C LEU A 258 9.60 30.72 8.25
N PRO A 259 9.60 29.99 9.38
CA PRO A 259 10.27 30.42 10.60
C PRO A 259 11.80 30.37 10.44
N PRO A 260 12.55 31.19 11.21
CA PRO A 260 14.00 31.33 11.09
C PRO A 260 14.76 30.01 11.32
N GLN A 261 14.25 29.14 12.19
CA GLN A 261 14.84 27.81 12.45
C GLN A 261 14.86 26.94 11.19
N LYS A 262 13.75 26.91 10.44
CA LYS A 262 13.60 26.14 9.20
C LYS A 262 14.47 26.72 8.07
N LEU A 263 14.60 28.05 8.00
CA LEU A 263 15.51 28.72 7.07
C LEU A 263 16.98 28.33 7.30
N LYS A 264 17.41 28.22 8.56
CA LYS A 264 18.77 27.78 8.92
C LYS A 264 19.07 26.36 8.43
N ILE A 265 18.07 25.47 8.50
CA ILE A 265 18.18 24.09 8.00
C ILE A 265 18.31 24.10 6.47
N LEU A 266 17.48 24.87 5.77
CA LEU A 266 17.54 24.95 4.29
C LEU A 266 18.86 25.53 3.78
N ALA A 267 19.38 26.57 4.46
CA ALA A 267 20.64 27.20 4.09
C ALA A 267 21.86 26.26 4.21
N LYS A 268 21.78 25.25 5.08
CA LYS A 268 22.84 24.24 5.28
C LYS A 268 22.63 22.96 4.48
N SER A 269 21.42 22.74 3.96
CA SER A 269 21.03 21.48 3.33
C SER A 269 21.57 21.39 1.89
N GLN A 270 22.24 20.28 1.56
CA GLN A 270 22.61 19.96 0.17
C GLN A 270 21.47 19.31 -0.63
N ASN A 271 20.40 18.88 0.06
CA ASN A 271 19.24 18.20 -0.56
C ASN A 271 18.26 19.15 -1.27
N VAL A 272 18.62 20.44 -1.44
CA VAL A 272 17.79 21.44 -2.12
C VAL A 272 18.59 22.15 -3.19
N LYS A 273 17.91 22.65 -4.24
CA LYS A 273 18.56 23.40 -5.32
C LYS A 273 19.37 24.56 -4.74
N GLY A 274 20.61 24.75 -5.21
CA GLY A 274 21.52 25.78 -4.68
C GLY A 274 20.92 27.18 -4.65
N ALA A 275 20.09 27.54 -5.64
CA ALA A 275 19.36 28.81 -5.69
C ALA A 275 18.39 29.00 -4.49
N ILE A 276 17.75 27.93 -4.02
CA ILE A 276 16.85 27.96 -2.86
C ILE A 276 17.67 28.12 -1.57
N SER A 277 18.80 27.40 -1.46
CA SER A 277 19.70 27.52 -0.29
C SER A 277 20.28 28.93 -0.15
N SER A 278 20.81 29.49 -1.25
CA SER A 278 21.33 30.86 -1.26
C SER A 278 20.25 31.91 -0.95
N ALA A 279 19.03 31.72 -1.45
CA ALA A 279 17.91 32.60 -1.12
C ALA A 279 17.48 32.49 0.36
N ALA A 280 17.49 31.28 0.92
CA ALA A 280 17.19 31.05 2.33
C ALA A 280 18.25 31.68 3.25
N PHE A 281 19.54 31.62 2.86
CA PHE A 281 20.63 32.26 3.58
C PHE A 281 20.47 33.79 3.63
N LYS A 282 20.24 34.44 2.48
CA LYS A 282 19.98 35.89 2.41
C LYS A 282 18.80 36.33 3.28
N LEU A 283 17.70 35.57 3.25
CA LEU A 283 16.53 35.85 4.09
C LEU A 283 16.80 35.67 5.59
N LEU A 284 17.66 34.72 5.96
CA LEU A 284 18.06 34.52 7.34
C LEU A 284 18.91 35.70 7.85
N GLU A 285 19.80 36.26 7.05
CA GLU A 285 20.57 37.47 7.41
C GLU A 285 19.65 38.66 7.65
N THR A 286 18.69 38.89 6.73
CA THR A 286 17.70 39.97 6.88
C THR A 286 16.83 39.80 8.12
N LYS A 287 16.41 38.56 8.46
CA LYS A 287 15.58 38.28 9.66
C LYS A 287 16.37 38.26 10.98
N SER A 288 17.67 37.95 10.95
CA SER A 288 18.52 37.88 12.14
C SER A 288 19.15 39.22 12.54
N GLY A 289 18.84 40.30 11.81
CA GLY A 289 19.28 41.65 12.19
C GLY A 289 20.77 41.93 11.95
N ARG A 290 21.50 41.06 11.24
CA ARG A 290 22.81 41.42 10.66
C ARG A 290 22.57 42.27 9.42
N LYS A 291 22.26 43.55 9.63
CA LYS A 291 22.58 44.57 8.63
C LYS A 291 24.10 44.70 8.60
N VAL A 292 24.69 44.45 7.44
CA VAL A 292 25.94 45.13 7.04
C VAL A 292 25.60 46.59 6.80
#